data_AF-W6LGY5-F1
#
_entry.id   AF-W6LGY5-F1
#
_cell.length_a   1.000
_cell.length_b   1.000
_cell.length_c   1.000
_cell.angle_alpha   90.00
_cell.angle_beta   90.00
_cell.angle_gamma   90.00
#
_symmetry.space_group_name_H-M   'P 1'
#
loop_
_entity.id
_entity.type
_entity.pdbx_description
1 polymer ?
#
loop_
_entity_poly.entity_id
_entity_poly.type
_entity_poly.pdbx_seq_one_letter_code
_entity_poly.pdbx_strand_id
1 'polypeptide(L)'
;MQYVELEDVGGRLSAGSHWKMRNAKDELMSPINGSNFYTAITIAAMEDTGCYKGNYSNAENMVWGKNAGCVLFDKKCVIDGVPQVPEMFCVVNTTYKSEFMCASDRMGIGRCLIIKKLVCQHISSTSPIQKSLVLRIRWITAHSYYHFLTLCA
;
A
#
# COMPACT_ATOMS: atom_id res chain seq x y z
N MET A 1 -3.91 0.23 -13.65
CA MET A 1 -4.63 0.31 -12.35
C MET A 1 -5.65 1.45 -12.41
N GLN A 2 -6.93 1.21 -12.11
CA GLN A 2 -8.01 2.20 -12.31
C GLN A 2 -8.51 2.87 -11.01
N TYR A 3 -8.07 2.37 -9.86
CA TYR A 3 -8.51 2.81 -8.54
C TYR A 3 -7.42 2.53 -7.50
N VAL A 4 -7.50 3.19 -6.35
CA VAL A 4 -6.66 2.93 -5.18
C VAL A 4 -7.55 2.38 -4.07
N GLU A 5 -7.09 1.32 -3.41
CA GLU A 5 -7.83 0.68 -2.33
C GLU A 5 -7.79 1.54 -1.05
N LEU A 6 -8.94 1.68 -0.41
CA LEU A 6 -9.05 2.24 0.94
C LEU A 6 -8.91 1.12 1.97
N GLU A 7 -8.57 1.48 3.19
CA GLU A 7 -8.43 0.53 4.28
C GLU A 7 -9.78 -0.09 4.61
N ASP A 8 -9.83 -1.41 4.82
CA ASP A 8 -11.06 -2.17 5.03
C ASP A 8 -11.13 -2.82 6.43
N VAL A 9 -10.05 -2.74 7.20
CA VAL A 9 -9.94 -3.22 8.58
C VAL A 9 -9.84 -2.06 9.57
N GLY A 10 -10.05 -2.34 10.86
CA GLY A 10 -9.93 -1.35 11.95
C GLY A 10 -11.21 -0.58 12.29
N GLY A 11 -12.36 -0.97 11.73
CA GLY A 11 -13.67 -0.40 12.07
C GLY A 11 -13.87 1.04 11.59
N ARG A 12 -14.85 1.76 12.16
CA ARG A 12 -15.32 3.09 11.67
C ARG A 12 -14.23 4.17 11.61
N LEU A 13 -13.20 4.06 12.45
CA LEU A 13 -12.13 5.07 12.52
C LEU A 13 -10.99 4.81 11.52
N SER A 14 -10.97 3.63 10.88
CA SER A 14 -9.92 3.25 9.94
C SER A 14 -10.53 3.02 8.56
N ALA A 15 -11.53 2.14 8.52
CA ALA A 15 -12.10 1.64 7.29
C ALA A 15 -12.82 2.74 6.49
N GLY A 16 -12.46 2.90 5.22
CA GLY A 16 -13.06 3.87 4.29
C GLY A 16 -12.46 5.28 4.34
N SER A 17 -11.59 5.58 5.30
CA SER A 17 -11.03 6.93 5.48
C SER A 17 -9.50 6.99 5.33
N HIS A 18 -8.83 5.83 5.24
CA HIS A 18 -7.38 5.71 5.10
C HIS A 18 -7.04 4.94 3.83
N TRP A 19 -5.81 5.11 3.34
CA TRP A 19 -5.29 4.23 2.29
C TRP A 19 -5.09 2.82 2.82
N LYS A 20 -5.29 1.82 1.95
CA LYS A 20 -4.99 0.44 2.29
C LYS A 20 -3.52 0.31 2.70
N MET A 21 -3.26 0.02 3.97
CA MET A 21 -1.92 -0.04 4.57
C MET A 21 -1.01 -1.02 3.81
N ARG A 22 -1.57 -2.11 3.29
CA ARG A 22 -0.85 -3.07 2.45
C ARG A 22 -0.16 -2.39 1.25
N ASN A 23 -0.83 -1.42 0.64
CA ASN A 23 -0.40 -0.78 -0.59
C ASN A 23 0.36 0.52 -0.31
N ALA A 24 0.04 1.21 0.79
CA ALA A 24 0.53 2.55 1.12
C ALA A 24 0.92 2.69 2.60
N LYS A 25 1.70 1.73 3.12
CA LYS A 25 2.03 1.61 4.55
C LYS A 25 2.63 2.89 5.15
N ASP A 26 3.57 3.50 4.45
CA ASP A 26 4.36 4.63 4.94
C ASP A 26 3.77 5.99 4.50
N GLU A 27 2.55 6.00 3.97
CA GLU A 27 1.83 7.18 3.46
C GLU A 27 1.18 7.97 4.61
N LEU A 28 1.06 9.29 4.45
CA LEU A 28 0.43 10.21 5.42
C LEU A 28 -0.96 9.76 5.91
N MET A 29 -1.79 9.22 5.02
CA MET A 29 -3.15 8.79 5.28
C MET A 29 -3.25 7.26 5.44
N SER A 30 -2.15 6.59 5.81
CA SER A 30 -2.15 5.20 6.27
C SER A 30 -2.86 5.09 7.64
N PRO A 31 -3.56 3.99 7.95
CA PRO A 31 -4.30 3.85 9.22
C PRO A 31 -3.41 3.72 10.46
N ILE A 32 -2.10 3.53 10.30
CA ILE A 32 -1.13 3.45 11.39
C ILE A 32 -0.03 4.47 11.14
N ASN A 33 0.34 5.19 12.20
CA ASN A 33 1.43 6.17 12.16
C ASN A 33 2.75 5.50 11.74
N GLY A 34 3.27 5.90 10.58
CA GLY A 34 4.59 5.53 10.06
C GLY A 34 5.41 6.77 9.75
N SER A 35 6.14 6.78 8.63
CA SER A 35 6.81 7.98 8.12
C SER A 35 5.88 9.10 7.67
N ASN A 36 4.63 8.77 7.37
CA ASN A 36 3.61 9.73 6.98
C ASN A 36 4.00 10.57 5.75
N PHE A 37 4.58 9.93 4.72
CA PHE A 37 4.98 10.62 3.51
C PHE A 37 3.78 11.25 2.80
N TYR A 38 3.87 12.54 2.49
CA TYR A 38 2.86 13.26 1.71
C TYR A 38 3.06 12.97 0.22
N THR A 39 2.53 11.83 -0.22
CA THR A 39 2.75 11.35 -1.58
C THR A 39 1.80 11.96 -2.60
N ALA A 40 2.08 11.76 -3.89
CA ALA A 40 1.18 12.14 -4.96
C ALA A 40 -0.20 11.48 -4.88
N ILE A 41 -0.34 10.34 -4.19
CA ILE A 41 -1.64 9.66 -4.02
C ILE A 41 -2.58 10.56 -3.20
N THR A 42 -2.12 11.06 -2.04
CA THR A 42 -2.91 11.97 -1.20
C THR A 42 -3.13 13.31 -1.87
N ILE A 43 -2.11 13.88 -2.53
CA ILE A 43 -2.27 15.13 -3.29
C ILE A 43 -3.38 14.99 -4.34
N ALA A 44 -3.36 13.91 -5.12
CA ALA A 44 -4.35 13.67 -6.16
C ALA A 44 -5.75 13.41 -5.59
N ALA A 45 -5.86 12.68 -4.48
CA ALA A 45 -7.13 12.46 -3.79
C ALA A 45 -7.76 13.78 -3.30
N MET A 46 -6.93 14.68 -2.74
CA MET A 46 -7.37 16.00 -2.30
C MET A 46 -7.77 16.88 -3.49
N GLU A 47 -7.02 16.86 -4.58
CA GLU A 47 -7.38 17.59 -5.81
C GLU A 47 -8.70 17.11 -6.42
N ASP A 48 -8.97 15.80 -6.38
CA ASP A 48 -10.22 15.21 -6.89
C ASP A 48 -11.47 15.58 -6.08
N THR A 49 -11.32 16.09 -4.86
CA THR A 49 -12.45 16.71 -4.13
C THR A 49 -12.95 18.00 -4.78
N GLY A 50 -12.13 18.62 -5.66
CA GLY A 50 -12.39 19.91 -6.28
C GLY A 50 -12.11 21.11 -5.37
N CYS A 51 -11.73 20.88 -4.10
CA CYS A 51 -11.42 21.95 -3.14
C CYS A 51 -9.97 22.45 -3.24
N TYR A 52 -9.08 21.65 -3.84
CA TYR A 52 -7.64 21.91 -3.85
C TYR A 52 -7.07 21.76 -5.26
N LYS A 53 -5.91 22.39 -5.49
CA LYS A 53 -5.08 22.17 -6.69
C LYS A 53 -3.75 21.59 -6.24
N GLY A 54 -3.39 20.42 -6.77
CA GLY A 54 -2.21 19.68 -6.35
C GLY A 54 -0.91 20.32 -6.84
N ASN A 55 0.09 20.45 -5.96
CA ASN A 55 1.46 20.75 -6.35
C ASN A 55 2.33 19.48 -6.28
N TYR A 56 2.34 18.72 -7.36
CA TYR A 56 3.04 17.43 -7.45
C TYR A 56 4.56 17.55 -7.42
N SER A 57 5.15 18.72 -7.67
CA SER A 57 6.60 18.93 -7.59
C SER A 57 7.15 18.75 -6.18
N ASN A 58 6.28 18.89 -5.16
CA ASN A 58 6.63 18.68 -3.75
C ASN A 58 6.17 17.31 -3.23
N ALA A 59 5.67 16.42 -4.10
CA ALA A 59 5.23 15.11 -3.68
C ALA A 59 6.40 14.28 -3.15
N GLU A 60 6.25 13.73 -1.96
CA GLU A 60 7.27 12.89 -1.36
C GLU A 60 7.30 11.50 -2.00
N ASN A 61 8.50 10.91 -2.06
CA ASN A 61 8.71 9.60 -2.64
C ASN A 61 8.65 8.52 -1.57
N MET A 62 7.54 7.78 -1.53
CA MET A 62 7.42 6.60 -0.71
C MET A 62 8.16 5.42 -1.35
N VAL A 63 9.03 4.75 -0.57
CA VAL A 63 9.76 3.55 -1.03
C VAL A 63 8.84 2.32 -1.04
N TRP A 64 7.91 2.24 -0.09
CA TRP A 64 6.90 1.19 -0.03
C TRP A 64 6.06 1.14 -1.31
N GLY A 65 5.96 -0.03 -1.93
CA GLY A 65 5.22 -0.21 -3.19
C GLY A 65 5.92 0.34 -4.43
N LYS A 66 7.08 1.01 -4.29
CA LYS A 66 7.87 1.50 -5.42
C LYS A 66 8.47 0.33 -6.21
N ASN A 67 8.40 0.46 -7.52
CA ASN A 67 8.60 -0.53 -8.57
C ASN A 67 7.95 -1.91 -8.38
N ALA A 68 6.94 -2.05 -7.50
CA ALA A 68 6.32 -3.34 -7.21
C ALA A 68 5.41 -3.88 -8.33
N GLY A 69 4.98 -3.03 -9.28
CA GLY A 69 4.08 -3.41 -10.37
C GLY A 69 2.74 -3.99 -9.91
N CYS A 70 2.09 -4.76 -10.80
CA CYS A 70 0.73 -5.25 -10.60
C CYS A 70 0.64 -6.40 -9.59
N VAL A 71 1.75 -7.10 -9.37
CA VAL A 71 1.82 -8.19 -8.38
C VAL A 71 1.44 -7.70 -6.99
N LEU A 72 1.73 -6.43 -6.66
CA LEU A 72 1.29 -5.82 -5.42
C LEU A 72 -0.23 -5.75 -5.31
N PHE A 73 -1.00 -5.66 -6.38
CA PHE A 73 -2.47 -5.54 -6.29
C PHE A 73 -3.18 -6.86 -6.60
N ASP A 74 -2.63 -7.65 -7.52
CA ASP A 74 -3.32 -8.82 -8.06
C ASP A 74 -3.03 -10.11 -7.28
N LYS A 75 -1.91 -10.17 -6.54
CA LYS A 75 -1.46 -11.39 -5.85
C LYS A 75 -1.51 -11.25 -4.33
N LYS A 76 -1.47 -12.38 -3.62
CA LYS A 76 -1.30 -12.36 -2.16
C LYS A 76 0.11 -11.86 -1.83
N CYS A 77 0.31 -11.23 -0.66
CA CYS A 77 1.65 -10.77 -0.26
C CYS A 77 2.68 -11.91 -0.23
N VAL A 78 2.23 -13.09 0.22
CA VAL A 78 3.04 -14.31 0.36
C VAL A 78 2.21 -15.47 -0.19
N ILE A 79 2.83 -16.31 -1.03
CA ILE A 79 2.25 -17.55 -1.58
C ILE A 79 3.18 -18.69 -1.19
N ASP A 80 2.66 -19.68 -0.46
CA ASP A 80 3.41 -20.86 -0.03
C ASP A 80 4.74 -20.56 0.68
N GLY A 81 4.76 -19.49 1.49
CA GLY A 81 5.94 -19.04 2.22
C GLY A 81 6.94 -18.23 1.39
N VAL A 82 6.60 -17.88 0.15
CA VAL A 82 7.41 -17.04 -0.75
C VAL A 82 6.80 -15.64 -0.86
N PRO A 83 7.49 -14.56 -0.44
CA PRO A 83 7.00 -13.20 -0.62
C PRO A 83 6.97 -12.84 -2.11
N GLN A 84 5.85 -12.28 -2.56
CA GLN A 84 5.67 -11.90 -3.97
C GLN A 84 6.31 -10.54 -4.30
N VAL A 85 6.57 -9.73 -3.27
CA VAL A 85 7.37 -8.50 -3.35
C VAL A 85 8.37 -8.53 -2.19
N PRO A 86 9.56 -9.15 -2.36
CA PRO A 86 10.52 -9.40 -1.29
C PRO A 86 11.01 -8.15 -0.57
N GLU A 87 11.02 -7.00 -1.25
CA GLU A 87 11.41 -5.69 -0.68
C GLU A 87 10.38 -5.15 0.32
N MET A 88 9.13 -5.64 0.26
CA MET A 88 8.02 -5.21 1.12
C MET A 88 7.67 -6.26 2.16
N PHE A 89 7.64 -7.54 1.75
CA PHE A 89 7.13 -8.62 2.57
C PHE A 89 8.24 -9.61 2.92
N CYS A 90 8.27 -10.00 4.19
CA CYS A 90 9.20 -10.98 4.73
C CYS A 90 8.44 -12.24 5.18
N VAL A 91 9.13 -13.36 5.38
CA VAL A 91 8.56 -14.59 5.96
C VAL A 91 9.52 -15.12 7.01
N VAL A 92 9.02 -15.41 8.20
CA VAL A 92 9.80 -16.10 9.25
C VAL A 92 9.84 -17.58 8.90
N ASN A 93 11.03 -18.10 8.62
CA ASN A 93 11.25 -19.54 8.58
C ASN A 93 11.61 -19.99 10.01
N THR A 94 10.88 -20.95 10.58
CA THR A 94 11.04 -21.44 11.97
C THR A 94 12.45 -21.97 12.29
N THR A 95 13.28 -22.18 11.27
CA THR A 95 14.67 -22.63 11.36
C THR A 95 15.67 -21.49 11.56
N TYR A 96 15.33 -20.26 11.19
CA TYR A 96 16.23 -19.10 11.28
C TYR A 96 15.65 -18.08 12.27
N LYS A 97 16.43 -17.74 13.32
CA LYS A 97 16.15 -16.58 14.18
C LYS A 97 15.93 -15.39 13.25
N SER A 98 14.77 -14.73 13.33
CA SER A 98 14.54 -13.49 12.58
C SER A 98 15.57 -12.47 13.07
N GLU A 99 16.58 -12.18 12.25
CA GLU A 99 17.52 -11.10 12.54
C GLU A 99 16.78 -9.77 12.56
N PHE A 100 17.33 -8.83 13.30
CA PHE A 100 16.83 -7.46 13.31
C PHE A 100 17.05 -6.83 11.93
N MET A 101 16.01 -6.21 11.38
CA MET A 101 16.00 -5.56 10.07
C MET A 101 15.50 -4.13 10.21
N CYS A 102 15.91 -3.24 9.32
CA CYS A 102 15.33 -1.91 9.24
C CYS A 102 13.86 -1.99 8.79
N ALA A 103 13.01 -1.16 9.37
CA ALA A 103 11.69 -0.88 8.80
C ALA A 103 11.84 -0.19 7.43
N SER A 104 10.80 -0.25 6.59
CA SER A 104 10.78 0.31 5.23
C SER A 104 11.11 1.81 5.19
N ASP A 105 10.68 2.53 6.22
CA ASP A 105 10.96 3.94 6.47
C ASP A 105 12.37 4.25 6.97
N ARG A 106 13.12 3.22 7.41
CA ARG A 106 14.42 3.33 8.07
C ARG A 106 14.40 4.16 9.36
N MET A 107 13.22 4.37 9.96
CA MET A 107 13.07 5.11 11.21
C MET A 107 13.19 4.22 12.46
N GLY A 108 13.24 2.90 12.27
CA GLY A 108 13.38 1.95 13.36
C GLY A 108 13.92 0.60 12.93
N ILE A 109 14.27 -0.20 13.93
CA ILE A 109 14.69 -1.59 13.77
C ILE A 109 13.55 -2.48 14.27
N GLY A 110 13.22 -3.48 13.47
CA GLY A 110 12.18 -4.45 13.77
C GLY A 110 12.61 -5.86 13.44
N ARG A 111 11.65 -6.78 13.44
CA ARG A 111 11.84 -8.18 13.06
C ARG A 111 10.64 -8.63 12.25
N CYS A 112 10.84 -9.59 11.36
CA CYS A 112 9.74 -10.14 10.60
C CYS A 112 8.74 -10.84 11.52
N LEU A 113 7.45 -10.50 11.42
CA LEU A 113 6.38 -11.12 12.23
C LEU A 113 5.46 -12.02 11.41
N ILE A 114 5.69 -12.13 10.09
CA ILE A 114 4.88 -12.96 9.20
C ILE A 114 5.31 -14.42 9.36
N ILE A 115 4.51 -15.19 10.11
CA ILE A 115 4.64 -16.65 10.20
C ILE A 115 4.09 -17.25 8.89
N LYS A 116 4.64 -18.37 8.39
CA LYS A 116 4.17 -19.08 7.15
C LYS A 116 2.65 -19.23 7.00
N LYS A 117 1.87 -19.19 8.10
CA LYS A 117 0.40 -19.29 8.11
C LYS A 117 -0.35 -17.94 8.11
N LEU A 118 0.30 -16.83 8.44
CA LEU A 118 -0.31 -15.50 8.44
C LEU A 118 -0.25 -14.93 7.03
N VAL A 119 -1.21 -15.35 6.23
CA VAL A 119 -1.57 -14.74 4.95
C VAL A 119 -1.91 -13.28 5.25
N CYS A 120 -1.18 -12.31 4.65
CA CYS A 120 -1.74 -10.97 4.43
C CYS A 120 -3.15 -11.21 3.94
N GLN A 121 -4.15 -10.78 4.69
CA GLN A 121 -5.54 -11.02 4.32
C GLN A 121 -5.74 -10.50 2.89
N HIS A 122 -5.70 -11.42 1.94
CA HIS A 122 -6.61 -11.39 0.80
C HIS A 122 -7.94 -11.44 1.49
N ILE A 123 -8.55 -10.29 1.72
CA ILE A 123 -9.99 -10.33 1.63
C ILE A 123 -10.21 -10.55 0.14
N SER A 124 -10.42 -11.82 -0.18
CA SER A 124 -10.92 -12.25 -1.46
C SER A 124 -12.00 -11.27 -1.87
N SER A 125 -11.91 -10.77 -3.09
CA SER A 125 -12.88 -9.95 -3.82
C SER A 125 -14.30 -10.56 -3.92
N THR A 126 -14.60 -11.57 -3.10
CA THR A 126 -15.86 -12.29 -2.95
C THR A 126 -16.78 -11.68 -1.89
N SER A 127 -16.31 -10.76 -1.05
CA SER A 127 -17.18 -9.96 -0.15
C SER A 127 -17.84 -8.82 -0.94
N PRO A 128 -19.18 -8.74 -1.04
CA PRO A 128 -19.87 -7.63 -1.70
C PRO A 128 -19.54 -6.25 -1.11
N ILE A 129 -19.15 -6.22 0.17
CA ILE A 129 -18.85 -5.01 0.95
C ILE A 129 -17.48 -4.41 0.58
N GLN A 130 -16.60 -5.18 -0.07
CA GLN A 130 -15.23 -4.76 -0.39
C GLN A 130 -15.04 -4.11 -1.75
N LYS A 131 -15.93 -4.39 -2.72
CA LYS A 131 -15.89 -3.74 -4.03
C LYS A 131 -16.23 -2.25 -3.96
N SER A 132 -16.80 -1.79 -2.84
CA SER A 132 -17.23 -0.40 -2.60
C SER A 132 -16.16 0.49 -2.00
N LEU A 133 -14.99 -0.03 -1.61
CA LEU A 133 -14.00 0.72 -0.85
C LEU A 133 -12.75 1.04 -1.66
N VAL A 134 -12.97 1.55 -2.86
CA VAL A 134 -11.92 1.95 -3.80
C VAL A 134 -12.15 3.38 -4.23
N LEU A 135 -11.10 4.18 -4.28
CA LEU A 135 -11.15 5.55 -4.77
C LEU A 135 -10.60 5.60 -6.20
N ARG A 136 -11.41 6.11 -7.14
CA ARG A 136 -10.95 6.39 -8.50
C ARG A 136 -10.30 7.76 -8.52
N ILE A 137 -8.98 7.80 -8.61
CA ILE A 137 -8.24 9.07 -8.68
C ILE A 137 -8.08 9.47 -10.15
N ARG A 138 -8.64 10.61 -10.57
CA ARG A 138 -8.66 11.08 -11.96
C ARG A 138 -7.29 11.50 -12.47
N TRP A 139 -6.42 12.02 -11.60
CA TRP A 139 -5.11 12.56 -12.00
C TRP A 139 -3.99 11.54 -12.12
N ILE A 140 -4.10 10.36 -11.48
CA ILE A 140 -3.13 9.27 -11.63
C ILE A 140 -2.98 8.84 -13.10
N THR A 141 -4.02 9.01 -13.92
CA THR A 141 -3.98 8.69 -15.35
C THR A 141 -3.34 9.78 -16.22
N ALA A 142 -3.06 10.98 -15.69
CA ALA A 142 -2.81 12.15 -16.52
C ALA A 142 -1.33 12.45 -16.80
N HIS A 143 -0.40 12.62 -15.85
CA HIS A 143 1.00 12.98 -16.17
C HIS A 143 2.05 12.47 -15.16
N SER A 144 3.17 11.95 -15.69
CA SER A 144 4.47 11.62 -15.07
C SER A 144 4.66 10.45 -14.09
N TYR A 145 3.61 9.74 -13.64
CA TYR A 145 3.75 8.40 -13.03
C TYR A 145 3.64 7.25 -14.05
N TYR A 146 3.74 7.59 -15.35
CA TYR A 146 3.47 6.72 -16.50
C TYR A 146 4.31 5.44 -16.60
N HIS A 147 5.45 5.33 -15.91
CA HIS A 147 6.24 4.10 -16.00
C HIS A 147 5.66 2.92 -15.21
N PHE A 148 4.66 3.18 -14.37
CA PHE A 148 4.12 2.19 -13.44
C PHE A 148 2.68 1.76 -13.73
N LEU A 149 1.89 2.67 -14.32
CA LEU A 149 0.43 2.60 -14.28
C LEU A 149 -0.20 1.97 -15.53
N THR A 150 0.54 1.93 -16.64
CA THR A 150 0.09 1.39 -17.94
C THR A 150 0.15 -0.14 -18.02
N LEU A 151 0.74 -0.84 -17.04
CA LEU A 151 1.01 -2.29 -17.13
C LEU A 151 0.05 -3.18 -16.34
N CYS A 152 -0.86 -2.61 -15.55
CA CYS A 152 -1.84 -3.37 -14.77
C CYS A 152 -3.22 -3.18 -15.38
N ALA A 153 -3.48 -3.96 -16.43
CA ALA A 153 -4.74 -4.08 -17.14
C ALA A 153 -5.25 -5.53 -17.02
#